data_AF-A0A7L1E8U6-F1
#
_entry.id   AF-A0A7L1E8U6-F1
#
_cell.length_a   1.000
_cell.length_b   1.000
_cell.length_c   1.000
_cell.angle_alpha   90.00
_cell.angle_beta   90.00
_cell.angle_gamma   90.00
#
_symmetry.space_group_name_H-M   'P 1'
#
loop_
_entity.id
_entity.type
_entity.pdbx_description
1 polymer ?
#
loop_
_entity_poly.entity_id
_entity_poly.type
_entity_poly.pdbx_seq_one_letter_code
_entity_poly.pdbx_strand_id
1 'polypeptide(L)'
;LIEIKRGHYDHWALYVGDGYVIHVTPVGKAVSPLSAGSETILNIKVTKELLKEVIGNDAWAVNNKYDQYCTPLHVEKIIQSAEGCIGKEMVYDVFDFKADDFVTKLRYGDQVS
;
A
#
# COMPACT_ATOMS: atom_id res chain seq x y z
N LEU A 1 -10.43 0.93 1.72
CA LEU A 1 -9.03 1.37 1.65
C LEU A 1 -8.95 2.69 2.41
N ILE A 2 -7.82 2.92 3.08
CA ILE A 2 -7.54 4.14 3.81
C ILE A 2 -6.49 4.90 3.01
N GLU A 3 -6.82 6.12 2.66
CA GLU A 3 -5.92 7.08 2.02
C GLU A 3 -5.42 8.04 3.09
N ILE A 4 -4.10 8.18 3.21
CA ILE A 4 -3.43 9.03 4.18
C ILE A 4 -2.61 10.07 3.42
N LYS A 5 -2.95 11.34 3.60
CA LYS A 5 -2.36 12.45 2.87
C LYS A 5 -0.98 12.80 3.45
N ARG A 6 0.11 12.33 2.83
CA ARG A 6 1.47 12.82 3.15
C ARG A 6 1.80 13.94 2.18
N GLY A 7 2.41 15.03 2.65
CA GLY A 7 2.51 16.29 1.88
C GLY A 7 2.89 16.18 0.40
N HIS A 8 3.75 15.23 0.01
CA HIS A 8 4.19 15.04 -1.38
C HIS A 8 3.70 13.73 -2.04
N TYR A 9 3.03 12.84 -1.31
CA TYR A 9 2.46 11.60 -1.86
C TYR A 9 1.34 11.07 -0.96
N ASP A 10 0.35 10.40 -1.54
CA ASP A 10 -0.68 9.74 -0.76
C ASP A 10 -0.22 8.33 -0.36
N HIS A 11 -0.25 8.04 0.94
CA HIS A 11 0.02 6.71 1.46
C HIS A 11 -1.27 5.91 1.54
N TRP A 12 -1.21 4.62 1.25
CA TRP A 12 -2.37 3.76 1.16
C TRP A 12 -2.28 2.55 2.08
N ALA A 13 -3.41 2.23 2.71
CA ALA A 13 -3.51 1.11 3.63
C ALA A 13 -4.85 0.37 3.49
N LEU A 14 -4.85 -0.92 3.78
CA LEU A 14 -6.05 -1.75 3.84
C LEU A 14 -6.45 -1.96 5.30
N TYR A 15 -7.64 -1.51 5.68
CA TYR A 15 -8.20 -1.80 7.00
C TYR A 15 -8.65 -3.26 7.10
N VAL A 16 -8.20 -3.94 8.16
CA VAL A 16 -8.45 -5.39 8.37
C VAL A 16 -9.19 -5.71 9.66
N GLY A 17 -9.67 -4.70 10.39
CA GLY A 17 -10.41 -4.86 11.65
C GLY A 17 -9.61 -4.47 12.89
N ASP A 18 -10.29 -4.30 14.01
CA ASP A 18 -9.72 -4.04 15.34
C ASP A 18 -8.71 -2.88 15.41
N GLY A 19 -8.88 -1.87 14.57
CA GLY A 19 -7.95 -0.74 14.50
C GLY A 19 -6.65 -1.04 13.75
N TYR A 20 -6.50 -2.20 13.11
CA TYR A 20 -5.33 -2.58 12.34
C TYR A 20 -5.49 -2.32 10.83
N VAL A 21 -4.37 -1.98 10.22
CA VAL A 21 -4.20 -1.89 8.78
C VAL A 21 -3.03 -2.73 8.29
N ILE A 22 -3.10 -3.13 7.02
CA ILE A 22 -1.99 -3.69 6.27
C ILE A 22 -1.57 -2.69 5.19
N HIS A 23 -0.30 -2.36 5.12
CA HIS A 23 0.25 -1.43 4.14
C HIS A 23 1.68 -1.80 3.77
N VAL A 24 2.22 -1.09 2.79
CA VAL A 24 3.64 -1.18 2.43
C VAL A 24 4.45 -0.12 3.18
N THR A 25 5.64 -0.49 3.63
CA THR A 25 6.60 0.41 4.27
C THR A 25 7.96 0.29 3.61
N PRO A 26 8.69 1.38 3.38
CA PRO A 26 10.06 1.31 2.91
C PRO A 26 10.96 0.58 3.92
N VAL A 27 11.85 -0.28 3.42
CA VAL A 27 12.87 -1.01 4.17
C VAL A 27 14.24 -0.43 3.84
N GLY A 28 14.88 0.18 4.83
CA GLY A 28 16.23 0.72 4.69
C GLY A 28 16.29 2.07 3.92
N LYS A 29 17.50 2.48 3.54
CA LYS A 29 17.71 3.67 2.69
C LYS A 29 17.48 3.29 1.23
N ALA A 30 16.80 4.16 0.48
CA ALA A 30 16.74 4.07 -0.97
C ALA A 30 18.16 3.93 -1.52
N VAL A 31 18.41 2.90 -2.32
CA VAL A 31 19.73 2.64 -2.87
C VAL A 31 19.79 3.39 -4.20
N SER A 32 20.40 4.57 -4.21
CA SER A 32 20.72 5.28 -5.45
C SER A 32 21.96 4.63 -6.07
N PRO A 33 21.89 4.07 -7.29
CA PRO A 33 23.09 3.57 -7.95
C PRO A 33 23.96 4.76 -8.35
N LEU A 34 25.27 4.67 -8.12
CA LEU A 34 26.29 5.73 -8.28
C LEU A 34 26.51 6.21 -9.73
N SER A 35 25.60 5.94 -10.67
CA SER A 35 25.76 6.26 -12.09
C SER A 35 24.62 7.15 -12.59
N ALA A 36 24.97 8.19 -13.35
CA ALA A 36 24.04 9.10 -14.00
C ALA A 36 23.18 8.33 -15.02
N GLY A 37 21.96 7.98 -14.62
CA GLY A 37 20.99 7.25 -15.45
C GLY A 37 20.26 6.10 -14.77
N SER A 38 20.45 5.85 -13.47
CA SER A 38 19.89 4.66 -12.82
C SER A 38 18.59 4.90 -12.06
N GLU A 39 17.63 4.02 -12.30
CA GLU A 39 16.36 3.86 -11.57
C GLU A 39 16.60 3.82 -10.05
N THR A 40 15.81 4.60 -9.30
CA THR A 40 15.89 4.56 -7.83
C THR A 40 15.06 3.38 -7.36
N ILE A 41 15.71 2.41 -6.73
CA ILE A 41 15.06 1.21 -6.25
C ILE A 41 14.68 1.38 -4.77
N LEU A 42 13.39 1.19 -4.46
CA LEU A 42 12.87 1.10 -3.11
C LEU A 42 12.62 -0.35 -2.74
N ASN A 43 13.26 -0.79 -1.67
CA ASN A 43 12.83 -2.01 -0.99
C ASN A 43 11.64 -1.64 -0.11
N ILE A 44 10.53 -2.34 -0.27
CA ILE A 44 9.34 -2.17 0.57
C ILE A 44 8.95 -3.50 1.19
N LYS A 45 8.25 -3.43 2.32
CA LYS A 45 7.75 -4.58 3.07
C LYS A 45 6.30 -4.38 3.43
N VAL A 46 5.54 -5.47 3.40
CA VAL A 46 4.16 -5.47 3.87
C VAL A 46 4.15 -5.60 5.39
N THR A 47 3.59 -4.63 6.08
CA THR A 47 3.47 -4.60 7.54
C THR A 47 2.00 -4.56 7.97
N LYS A 48 1.73 -5.05 9.19
CA LYS A 48 0.43 -4.92 9.87
C LYS A 48 0.63 -4.06 11.10
N GLU A 49 -0.02 -2.91 11.15
CA GLU A 49 0.20 -1.89 12.18
C GLU A 49 -1.13 -1.27 12.62
N LEU A 50 -1.14 -0.62 13.78
CA LEU A 50 -2.31 0.10 14.27
C LEU A 50 -2.53 1.35 13.41
N LEU A 51 -3.75 1.52 12.91
CA LEU A 51 -4.16 2.64 12.07
C LEU A 51 -3.76 3.99 12.66
N LYS A 52 -3.93 4.17 13.98
CA LYS A 52 -3.54 5.40 14.69
C LYS A 52 -2.03 5.70 14.60
N GLU A 53 -1.19 4.69 14.64
CA GLU A 53 0.28 4.85 14.55
C GLU A 53 0.69 5.14 13.11
N VAL A 54 0.02 4.49 12.14
CA VAL A 54 0.27 4.72 10.72
C VAL A 54 -0.15 6.13 10.31
N ILE A 55 -1.32 6.63 10.74
CA ILE A 55 -1.78 7.98 10.42
C ILE A 55 -0.91 9.04 11.12
N GLY A 56 -0.61 8.86 12.41
CA GLY A 56 -0.01 9.92 13.22
C GLY A 56 -0.90 11.17 13.25
N ASN A 57 -0.38 12.29 12.75
CA ASN A 57 -1.09 13.58 12.70
C ASN A 57 -1.63 13.94 11.30
N ASP A 58 -1.49 13.05 10.32
CA ASP A 58 -1.88 13.35 8.95
C ASP A 58 -3.39 13.20 8.71
N ALA A 59 -3.89 13.95 7.73
CA ALA A 59 -5.27 13.81 7.28
C ALA A 59 -5.46 12.47 6.57
N TRP A 60 -6.62 11.83 6.79
CA TRP A 60 -6.94 10.56 6.17
C TRP A 60 -8.43 10.44 5.85
N ALA A 61 -8.75 9.57 4.90
CA ALA A 61 -10.12 9.27 4.52
C ALA A 61 -10.27 7.80 4.14
N VAL A 62 -11.49 7.26 4.29
CA VAL A 62 -11.86 6.01 3.64
C VAL A 62 -12.10 6.31 2.17
N ASN A 63 -11.32 5.71 1.29
CA ASN A 63 -11.40 5.95 -0.15
C ASN A 63 -11.39 4.63 -0.93
N ASN A 64 -12.57 4.11 -1.27
CA ASN A 64 -12.68 2.93 -2.13
C ASN A 64 -12.86 3.36 -3.60
N LYS A 65 -11.79 3.93 -4.18
CA LYS A 65 -11.79 4.65 -5.45
C LYS A 65 -12.51 3.96 -6.61
N TYR A 66 -12.46 2.62 -6.69
CA TYR A 66 -13.00 1.87 -7.82
C TYR A 66 -14.32 1.15 -7.52
N ASP A 67 -14.92 1.31 -6.34
CA ASP A 67 -16.18 0.62 -6.00
C ASP A 67 -17.35 0.97 -6.95
N GLN A 68 -17.30 2.14 -7.60
CA GLN A 68 -18.29 2.56 -8.59
C GLN A 68 -18.17 1.84 -9.93
N TYR A 69 -17.00 1.26 -10.23
CA TYR A 69 -16.67 0.68 -11.54
C TYR A 69 -16.36 -0.82 -11.45
N CYS A 70 -15.92 -1.28 -10.28
CA CYS A 70 -15.44 -2.64 -10.05
C CYS A 70 -16.01 -3.18 -8.74
N THR A 71 -16.59 -4.38 -8.80
CA THR A 71 -17.07 -5.06 -7.60
C THR A 71 -15.86 -5.54 -6.80
N PRO A 72 -15.74 -5.18 -5.51
CA PRO A 72 -14.66 -5.68 -4.67
C PRO A 72 -14.79 -7.19 -4.46
N LEU A 73 -13.67 -7.85 -4.20
CA LEU A 73 -13.65 -9.25 -3.79
C LEU A 73 -14.38 -9.43 -2.45
N HIS A 74 -14.78 -10.67 -2.15
CA HIS A 74 -15.31 -11.02 -0.84
C HIS A 74 -14.34 -10.61 0.28
N VAL A 75 -14.85 -9.97 1.33
CA VAL A 75 -14.04 -9.41 2.43
C VAL A 75 -13.09 -10.45 3.02
N GLU A 76 -13.55 -11.68 3.21
CA GLU A 76 -12.72 -12.79 3.70
C GLU A 76 -11.51 -13.05 2.81
N LYS A 77 -11.71 -13.06 1.48
CA LYS A 77 -10.63 -13.24 0.51
C LYS A 77 -9.66 -12.07 0.51
N ILE A 78 -10.17 -10.84 0.66
CA ILE A 78 -9.34 -9.64 0.77
C ILE A 78 -8.42 -9.74 2.00
N ILE A 79 -8.99 -10.03 3.18
CA ILE A 79 -8.24 -10.13 4.44
C ILE A 79 -7.24 -11.28 4.37
N GLN A 80 -7.66 -12.47 3.95
CA GLN A 80 -6.77 -13.63 3.82
C GLN A 80 -5.59 -13.36 2.89
N SER A 81 -5.84 -12.71 1.74
CA SER A 81 -4.78 -12.37 0.78
C SER A 81 -3.82 -11.33 1.36
N ALA A 82 -4.34 -10.34 2.09
CA ALA A 82 -3.54 -9.28 2.69
C ALA A 82 -2.65 -9.84 3.81
N GLU A 83 -3.21 -10.67 4.69
CA GLU A 83 -2.47 -11.31 5.77
C GLU A 83 -1.40 -12.28 5.25
N GLY A 84 -1.69 -13.02 4.17
CA GLY A 84 -0.72 -13.88 3.48
C GLY A 84 0.41 -13.11 2.78
N CYS A 85 0.35 -11.78 2.73
CA CYS A 85 1.42 -10.92 2.20
C CYS A 85 2.30 -10.31 3.29
N ILE A 86 1.90 -10.37 4.56
CA ILE A 86 2.67 -9.77 5.66
C ILE A 86 4.10 -10.32 5.68
N GLY A 87 5.06 -9.42 5.83
CA GLY A 87 6.48 -9.75 5.89
C GLY A 87 7.15 -9.96 4.53
N LYS A 88 6.40 -10.03 3.42
CA LYS A 88 6.99 -10.07 2.08
C LYS A 88 7.70 -8.77 1.78
N GLU A 89 8.88 -8.90 1.22
CA GLU A 89 9.69 -7.79 0.74
C GLU A 89 9.63 -7.76 -0.79
N MET A 90 9.46 -6.57 -1.34
CA MET A 90 9.37 -6.32 -2.77
C MET A 90 10.27 -5.16 -3.16
N VAL A 91 10.74 -5.22 -4.39
CA VAL A 91 11.60 -4.22 -4.99
C VAL A 91 10.75 -3.42 -5.97
N TYR A 92 10.66 -2.11 -5.78
CA TYR A 92 9.96 -1.21 -6.68
C TYR A 92 10.91 -0.21 -7.30
N ASP A 93 10.68 0.07 -8.59
CA ASP A 93 11.14 1.31 -9.19
C ASP A 93 10.25 2.46 -8.70
N VAL A 94 10.86 3.52 -8.17
CA VAL A 94 10.18 4.75 -7.77
C VAL A 94 9.36 5.35 -8.91
N PHE A 95 9.82 5.25 -10.16
CA PHE A 95 9.17 5.86 -11.32
C PHE A 95 7.87 5.16 -11.73
N ASP A 96 7.75 3.85 -11.46
CA ASP A 96 6.56 3.04 -11.75
C ASP A 96 5.68 2.81 -10.52
N PHE A 97 6.09 3.27 -9.33
CA PHE A 97 5.37 3.04 -8.09
C PHE A 97 4.06 3.86 -8.03
N LYS A 98 2.93 3.17 -8.25
CA LYS A 98 1.62 3.66 -7.85
C LYS A 98 1.36 3.26 -6.40
N ALA A 99 1.25 4.24 -5.52
CA ALA A 99 1.13 4.01 -4.08
C ALA A 99 -0.10 3.18 -3.67
N ASP A 100 -1.17 3.19 -4.46
CA ASP A 100 -2.38 2.42 -4.21
C ASP A 100 -2.37 1.00 -4.82
N ASP A 101 -1.39 0.66 -5.67
CA ASP A 101 -1.42 -0.57 -6.48
C ASP A 101 -1.60 -1.83 -5.63
N PHE A 102 -0.82 -1.95 -4.55
CA PHE A 102 -0.88 -3.08 -3.64
C PHE A 102 -2.29 -3.26 -3.03
N VAL A 103 -2.89 -2.18 -2.51
CA VAL A 103 -4.19 -2.27 -1.84
C VAL A 103 -5.35 -2.37 -2.83
N THR A 104 -5.19 -1.81 -4.03
CA THR A 104 -6.14 -1.93 -5.14
C THR A 104 -6.18 -3.38 -5.63
N LYS A 105 -5.02 -4.02 -5.84
CA LYS A 105 -4.93 -5.43 -6.21
C LYS A 105 -5.53 -6.35 -5.14
N LEU A 106 -5.32 -6.06 -3.86
CA LEU A 106 -5.95 -6.81 -2.77
C LEU A 106 -7.48 -6.70 -2.78
N ARG A 107 -8.03 -5.51 -3.04
CA ARG A 107 -9.47 -5.27 -2.99
C ARG A 107 -10.20 -5.76 -4.23
N TYR A 108 -9.64 -5.58 -5.41
CA TYR A 108 -10.34 -5.83 -6.69
C TYR A 108 -9.74 -6.98 -7.50
N GLY A 109 -8.58 -7.52 -7.11
CA GLY A 109 -7.84 -8.50 -7.91
C GLY A 109 -7.24 -7.87 -9.17
N ASP A 110 -7.02 -8.66 -10.21
CA ASP A 110 -6.44 -8.21 -11.49
C ASP A 110 -7.47 -7.49 -12.41
N GLN A 111 -8.62 -7.07 -11.86
CA GLN A 111 -9.67 -6.35 -12.60
C GLN A 111 -9.32 -4.88 -12.90
N VAL A 112 -8.30 -4.34 -12.22
CA VAL A 112 -7.97 -2.90 -12.21
C VAL A 112 -6.48 -2.65 -12.55
N SER A 113 -5.79 -3.65 -13.12
CA SER A 113 -4.36 -3.55 -13.50
C SER A 113 -4.11 -2.67 -14.72
#